data_AF-A0A936SQI1-F1
#
_entry.id   AF-A0A936SQI1-F1
#
_cell.length_a   1.000
_cell.length_b   1.000
_cell.length_c   1.000
_cell.angle_alpha   90.00
_cell.angle_beta   90.00
_cell.angle_gamma   90.00
#
_symmetry.space_group_name_H-M   'P 1'
#
loop_
_entity.id
_entity.type
_entity.pdbx_description
1 polymer ?
#
loop_
_entity_poly.entity_id
_entity_poly.type
_entity_poly.pdbx_seq_one_letter_code
_entity_poly.pdbx_strand_id
1 'polypeptide(L)'
;MNRTKPELQIRPHAMNDHNPLDAIVVVLHRPRKLVNIAGAVRAMKNMGLHRLRLVQPAEYNAYEIEGIAHRSADVLSATSIHATLDDALADAIFVAGTTARMREAGPPAATPRALAPGLLARAADGPVALLFGPEDNGLTNPELDRCHALLSIPADPAYPSLNLAQAVLLVAYELRMAGDLATPAPRRARQPAAAAQLEDLFGAIERALWGVEFFKSHQAEAMLRTLRSLTHRAEPEVREAALLKAMALETLNFLRRKGVAPGLRPAEPGATRSIHGRQDHEGHADREANT
;
A
#
# COMPACT_ATOMS: atom_id res chain seq x y z
N MET A 1 7.30 51.03 13.68
CA MET A 1 7.91 49.70 13.89
C MET A 1 6.88 48.63 13.54
N ASN A 2 6.77 48.24 12.27
CA ASN A 2 5.86 47.16 11.87
C ASN A 2 6.59 46.29 10.85
N ARG A 3 7.05 45.11 11.29
CA ARG A 3 7.75 44.12 10.46
C ARG A 3 6.69 43.29 9.74
N THR A 4 6.46 43.57 8.47
CA THR A 4 5.73 42.66 7.58
C THR A 4 6.56 41.40 7.37
N LYS A 5 6.01 40.24 7.76
CA LYS A 5 6.57 38.92 7.45
C LYS A 5 6.55 38.72 5.93
N PRO A 6 7.59 38.14 5.31
CA PRO A 6 7.52 37.72 3.93
C PRO A 6 6.60 36.50 3.83
N GLU A 7 5.52 36.63 3.06
CA GLU A 7 4.67 35.51 2.67
C GLU A 7 5.47 34.55 1.80
N LEU A 8 5.59 33.31 2.26
CA LEU A 8 6.19 32.22 1.51
C LEU A 8 5.22 31.86 0.37
N GLN A 9 5.48 32.38 -0.83
CA GLN A 9 4.75 32.00 -2.03
C GLN A 9 5.05 30.53 -2.35
N ILE A 10 4.16 29.64 -1.93
CA ILE A 10 4.09 28.27 -2.42
C ILE A 10 3.65 28.36 -3.88
N ARG A 11 4.60 28.23 -4.81
CA ARG A 11 4.28 28.10 -6.23
C ARG A 11 3.47 26.82 -6.43
N PRO A 12 2.35 26.85 -7.17
CA PRO A 12 1.66 25.63 -7.55
C PRO A 12 2.61 24.82 -8.44
N HIS A 13 3.00 23.63 -7.96
CA HIS A 13 3.66 22.64 -8.81
C HIS A 13 2.70 22.32 -9.96
N ALA A 14 3.07 22.72 -11.17
CA ALA A 14 2.40 22.23 -12.36
C ALA A 14 2.48 20.70 -12.30
N MET A 15 1.32 20.03 -12.25
CA MET A 15 1.20 18.59 -12.35
C MET A 15 1.64 18.21 -13.77
N ASN A 16 2.95 18.05 -13.96
CA ASN A 16 3.49 17.43 -15.16
C ASN A 16 3.06 15.96 -15.09
N ASP A 17 2.44 15.45 -16.15
CA ASP A 17 2.13 14.01 -16.36
C ASP A 17 3.42 13.16 -16.52
N HIS A 18 4.53 13.57 -15.90
CA HIS A 18 5.81 12.91 -16.01
C HIS A 18 5.87 11.78 -14.98
N ASN A 19 5.91 10.55 -15.46
CA ASN A 19 6.17 9.40 -14.61
C ASN A 19 7.60 9.55 -14.05
N PRO A 20 7.80 9.65 -12.71
CA PRO A 20 9.13 9.84 -12.14
C PRO A 20 10.13 8.73 -12.51
N LEU A 21 9.63 7.55 -12.91
CA LEU A 21 10.46 6.45 -13.41
C LEU A 21 11.17 6.79 -14.74
N ASP A 22 10.66 7.74 -15.53
CA ASP A 22 11.26 8.13 -16.81
C ASP A 22 12.61 8.83 -16.62
N ALA A 23 12.83 9.48 -15.48
CA ALA A 23 14.09 10.13 -15.14
C ALA A 23 15.07 9.21 -14.38
N ILE A 24 14.67 7.97 -14.06
CA ILE A 24 15.56 6.97 -13.49
C ILE A 24 16.44 6.37 -14.59
N VAL A 25 17.76 6.37 -14.36
CA VAL A 25 18.76 5.82 -15.26
C VAL A 25 19.48 4.65 -14.61
N VAL A 26 19.37 3.46 -15.19
CA VAL A 26 20.15 2.29 -14.75
C VAL A 26 21.53 2.35 -15.38
N VAL A 27 22.58 2.33 -14.55
CA VAL A 27 23.97 2.36 -14.99
C VAL A 27 24.64 1.04 -14.60
N LEU A 28 25.03 0.23 -15.60
CA LEU A 28 25.78 -1.01 -15.38
C LEU A 28 27.26 -0.73 -15.64
N HIS A 29 28.07 -0.80 -14.58
CA HIS A 29 29.51 -0.57 -14.66
C HIS A 29 30.26 -1.87 -14.88
N ARG A 30 30.99 -1.94 -16.00
CA ARG A 30 31.80 -3.08 -16.44
C ARG A 30 31.07 -4.44 -16.36
N PRO A 31 29.81 -4.57 -16.85
CA PRO A 31 29.12 -5.85 -16.87
C PRO A 31 29.87 -6.86 -17.75
N ARG A 32 30.10 -8.07 -17.23
CA ARG A 32 30.93 -9.06 -17.92
C ARG A 32 30.16 -9.92 -18.91
N LYS A 33 28.90 -10.25 -18.59
CA LYS A 33 28.13 -11.24 -19.37
C LYS A 33 26.91 -10.64 -20.01
N LEU A 34 26.74 -10.90 -21.30
CA LEU A 34 25.58 -10.44 -22.07
C LEU A 34 24.25 -10.88 -21.43
N VAL A 35 24.19 -12.10 -20.88
CA VAL A 35 22.99 -12.61 -20.20
C VAL A 35 22.56 -11.77 -19.00
N ASN A 36 23.50 -11.14 -18.29
CA ASN A 36 23.20 -10.28 -17.16
C ASN A 36 22.68 -8.92 -17.64
N ILE A 37 23.22 -8.39 -18.73
CA ILE A 37 22.69 -7.17 -19.38
C ILE A 37 21.26 -7.44 -19.88
N ALA A 38 21.03 -8.58 -20.56
CA ALA A 38 19.70 -8.96 -21.02
C ALA A 38 18.71 -9.17 -19.87
N GLY A 39 19.15 -9.83 -18.78
CA GLY A 39 18.36 -9.97 -17.56
C GLY A 39 18.00 -8.61 -16.94
N ALA A 40 18.95 -7.67 -16.89
CA ALA A 40 18.72 -6.32 -16.40
C ALA A 40 17.74 -5.55 -17.29
N VAL A 41 17.88 -5.61 -18.62
CA VAL A 41 16.95 -4.99 -19.58
C VAL A 41 15.53 -5.54 -19.39
N ARG A 42 15.38 -6.86 -19.22
CA ARG A 42 14.09 -7.48 -18.94
C ARG A 42 13.52 -7.02 -17.60
N ALA A 43 14.34 -6.96 -16.56
CA ALA A 43 13.94 -6.46 -15.24
C ALA A 43 13.47 -5.01 -15.30
N MET A 44 14.20 -4.14 -15.99
CA MET A 44 13.84 -2.75 -16.24
C MET A 44 12.49 -2.63 -16.93
N LYS A 45 12.28 -3.36 -18.04
CA LYS A 45 11.02 -3.35 -18.78
C LYS A 45 9.83 -3.83 -17.93
N ASN A 46 10.03 -4.88 -17.12
CA ASN A 46 8.98 -5.37 -16.22
C ASN A 46 8.52 -4.31 -15.21
N MET A 47 9.40 -3.37 -14.85
CA MET A 47 9.17 -2.35 -13.83
C MET A 47 8.94 -0.95 -14.41
N GLY A 48 8.91 -0.80 -15.74
CA GLY A 48 8.70 0.49 -16.41
C GLY A 48 9.91 1.43 -16.38
N LEU A 49 11.13 0.89 -16.34
CA LEU A 49 12.37 1.64 -16.52
C LEU A 49 12.86 1.51 -17.97
N HIS A 50 13.27 2.63 -18.57
CA HIS A 50 13.58 2.67 -20.01
C HIS A 50 14.99 3.18 -20.35
N ARG A 51 15.72 3.76 -19.40
CA ARG A 51 17.03 4.40 -19.66
C ARG A 51 18.16 3.54 -19.10
N LEU A 52 18.97 3.00 -20.01
CA LEU A 52 20.14 2.16 -19.69
C LEU A 52 21.44 2.86 -20.13
N ARG A 53 22.43 2.87 -19.25
CA ARG A 53 23.81 3.25 -19.57
C ARG A 53 24.74 2.09 -19.25
N LEU A 54 25.60 1.75 -20.20
CA LEU A 54 26.63 0.73 -20.03
C LEU A 54 27.99 1.42 -19.97
N VAL A 55 28.77 1.15 -18.94
CA VAL A 55 30.15 1.66 -18.86
C VAL A 55 31.10 0.50 -19.12
N GLN A 56 31.85 0.57 -20.21
CA GLN A 56 32.83 -0.46 -20.59
C GLN A 56 32.30 -1.91 -20.47
N PRO A 57 31.16 -2.26 -21.11
CA PRO A 57 30.67 -3.64 -21.10
C PRO A 57 31.67 -4.58 -21.79
N ALA A 58 31.92 -5.76 -21.20
CA ALA A 58 32.83 -6.73 -21.82
C ALA A 58 32.20 -7.42 -23.04
N GLU A 59 30.89 -7.63 -22.99
CA GLU A 59 30.08 -8.23 -24.05
C GLU A 59 28.84 -7.34 -24.26
N TYR A 60 28.53 -6.97 -25.50
CA TYR A 60 27.28 -6.29 -25.85
C TYR A 60 26.89 -6.57 -27.30
N ASN A 61 25.68 -7.11 -27.48
CA ASN A 61 25.06 -7.29 -28.78
C ASN A 61 23.55 -7.07 -28.63
N ALA A 62 23.04 -5.98 -29.18
CA ALA A 62 21.63 -5.60 -29.04
C ALA A 62 20.67 -6.68 -29.60
N TYR A 63 21.04 -7.34 -30.70
CA TYR A 63 20.22 -8.40 -31.31
C TYR A 63 20.11 -9.64 -30.42
N GLU A 64 21.23 -10.08 -29.84
CA GLU A 64 21.22 -11.21 -28.88
C GLU A 64 20.47 -10.85 -27.59
N ILE A 65 20.64 -9.63 -27.10
CA ILE A 65 19.90 -9.15 -25.93
C ILE A 65 18.39 -9.14 -26.22
N GLU A 66 17.95 -8.66 -27.38
CA GLU A 66 16.54 -8.67 -27.77
C GLU A 66 15.98 -10.10 -27.89
N GLY A 67 16.82 -11.05 -28.32
CA GLY A 67 16.49 -12.48 -28.33
C GLY A 67 16.22 -13.07 -26.94
N ILE A 68 16.85 -12.55 -25.88
CA ILE A 68 16.67 -13.00 -24.49
C ILE A 68 15.60 -12.15 -23.76
N ALA A 69 15.62 -10.84 -23.98
CA ALA A 69 14.72 -9.86 -23.42
C ALA A 69 13.73 -9.41 -24.49
N HIS A 70 12.75 -10.26 -24.80
CA HIS A 70 11.79 -9.98 -25.86
C HIS A 70 11.08 -8.63 -25.71
N ARG A 71 10.81 -8.00 -26.86
CA ARG A 71 10.15 -6.69 -26.96
C ARG A 71 10.93 -5.59 -26.25
N SER A 72 12.26 -5.63 -26.17
CA SER A 72 13.08 -4.63 -25.50
C SER A 72 13.70 -3.57 -26.42
N ALA A 73 13.32 -3.54 -27.70
CA ALA A 73 13.82 -2.59 -28.68
C ALA A 73 13.75 -1.11 -28.23
N ASP A 74 12.71 -0.74 -27.49
CA ASP A 74 12.57 0.59 -26.88
C ASP A 74 13.70 0.91 -25.90
N VAL A 75 14.00 0.02 -24.95
CA VAL A 75 15.10 0.19 -23.98
C VAL A 75 16.46 0.15 -24.69
N LEU A 76 16.63 -0.77 -25.64
CA LEU A 76 17.88 -0.92 -26.38
C LEU A 76 18.18 0.28 -27.27
N SER A 77 17.17 0.86 -27.92
CA SER A 77 17.32 2.07 -28.73
C SER A 77 17.72 3.30 -27.91
N ALA A 78 17.32 3.35 -26.63
CA ALA A 78 17.68 4.40 -25.69
C ALA A 78 18.99 4.10 -24.91
N THR A 79 19.60 2.92 -25.12
CA THR A 79 20.82 2.53 -24.42
C THR A 79 22.01 3.32 -24.94
N SER A 80 22.83 3.85 -24.02
CA SER A 80 24.11 4.49 -24.37
C SER A 80 25.29 3.76 -23.75
N ILE A 81 26.40 3.70 -24.49
CA ILE A 81 27.64 3.07 -24.05
C ILE A 81 28.69 4.16 -23.80
N HIS A 82 29.32 4.12 -22.65
CA HIS A 82 30.26 5.14 -22.17
C HIS A 82 31.64 4.54 -21.91
N ALA A 83 32.68 5.33 -22.17
CA ALA A 83 34.07 4.93 -21.98
C ALA A 83 34.50 5.01 -20.51
N THR A 84 33.96 5.97 -19.76
CA THR A 84 34.27 6.17 -18.34
C THR A 84 33.01 6.23 -17.49
N LEU A 85 33.17 6.02 -16.18
CA LEU A 85 32.07 6.17 -15.24
C LEU A 85 31.64 7.64 -15.09
N ASP A 86 32.59 8.57 -15.18
CA ASP A 86 32.30 10.01 -15.04
C ASP A 86 31.43 10.51 -16.21
N ASP A 87 31.71 10.08 -17.44
CA ASP A 87 30.88 10.41 -18.61
C ASP A 87 29.44 9.88 -18.45
N ALA A 88 29.30 8.66 -17.93
CA ALA A 88 28.00 8.03 -17.73
C ALA A 88 27.16 8.66 -16.62
N LEU A 89 27.78 9.44 -15.73
CA LEU A 89 27.12 10.09 -14.58
C LEU A 89 27.02 11.62 -14.73
N ALA A 90 27.57 12.20 -15.79
CA ALA A 90 27.78 13.65 -15.91
C ALA A 90 26.52 14.51 -15.77
N ASP A 91 25.36 14.03 -16.22
CA ASP A 91 24.07 14.72 -16.15
C ASP A 91 23.18 14.24 -14.98
N ALA A 92 23.65 13.28 -14.18
CA ALA A 92 22.89 12.75 -13.06
C ALA A 92 22.92 13.72 -11.89
N ILE A 93 21.75 14.21 -11.47
CA ILE A 93 21.61 15.11 -10.31
C ILE A 93 21.73 14.35 -8.98
N PHE A 94 21.62 13.01 -9.03
CA PHE A 94 21.79 12.13 -7.88
C PHE A 94 22.27 10.76 -8.34
N VAL A 95 23.13 10.12 -7.56
CA VAL A 95 23.73 8.82 -7.87
C VAL A 95 23.61 7.92 -6.65
N ALA A 96 22.90 6.80 -6.78
CA ALA A 96 22.80 5.77 -5.77
C ALA A 96 23.56 4.52 -6.22
N GLY A 97 24.62 4.16 -5.49
CA GLY A 97 25.46 3.01 -5.81
C GLY A 97 25.09 1.77 -5.01
N THR A 98 25.05 0.60 -5.64
CA THR A 98 24.75 -0.66 -4.97
C THR A 98 25.98 -1.28 -4.32
N THR A 99 25.85 -1.76 -3.08
CA THR A 99 26.90 -2.48 -2.34
C THR A 99 26.33 -3.65 -1.55
N ALA A 100 27.03 -4.78 -1.59
CA ALA A 100 26.78 -5.93 -0.72
C ALA A 100 27.49 -5.82 0.65
N ARG A 101 28.43 -4.86 0.80
CA ARG A 101 29.26 -4.71 2.00
C ARG A 101 28.80 -3.51 2.82
N MET A 102 28.58 -3.71 4.12
CA MET A 102 28.50 -2.60 5.06
C MET A 102 29.91 -2.03 5.23
N ARG A 103 30.09 -0.74 4.94
CA ARG A 103 31.36 -0.05 5.18
C ARG A 103 31.55 0.19 6.68
N GLU A 104 32.79 0.07 7.17
CA GLU A 104 33.16 0.49 8.53
C GLU A 104 33.18 2.03 8.68
N ALA A 105 33.40 2.76 7.58
CA ALA A 105 33.40 4.21 7.54
C ALA A 105 32.61 4.74 6.33
N GLY A 106 31.75 5.74 6.56
CA GLY A 106 30.88 6.37 5.55
C GLY A 106 29.40 6.39 5.96
N PRO A 107 28.52 7.03 5.19
CA PRO A 107 27.09 7.00 5.45
C PRO A 107 26.57 5.56 5.39
N PRO A 108 25.66 5.15 6.30
CA PRO A 108 25.11 3.81 6.28
C PRO A 108 24.36 3.57 4.97
N ALA A 109 24.57 2.38 4.38
CA ALA A 109 23.79 1.97 3.23
C ALA A 109 22.33 1.80 3.63
N ALA A 110 21.42 2.32 2.82
CA ALA A 110 19.99 2.18 3.03
C ALA A 110 19.41 1.09 2.11
N THR A 111 18.28 0.52 2.51
CA THR A 111 17.61 -0.49 1.70
C THR A 111 16.95 0.15 0.47
N PRO A 112 16.73 -0.60 -0.63
CA PRO A 112 16.02 -0.06 -1.79
C PRO A 112 14.65 0.51 -1.41
N ARG A 113 13.92 -0.16 -0.50
CA ARG A 113 12.63 0.30 0.03
C ARG A 113 12.71 1.65 0.71
N ALA A 114 13.75 1.88 1.52
CA ALA A 114 13.93 3.14 2.24
C ALA A 114 14.35 4.28 1.30
N LEU A 115 15.18 3.99 0.28
CA LEU A 115 15.65 5.02 -0.66
C LEU A 115 14.65 5.34 -1.76
N ALA A 116 13.82 4.38 -2.19
CA ALA A 116 12.96 4.52 -3.37
C ALA A 116 12.11 5.81 -3.38
N PRO A 117 11.39 6.20 -2.30
CA PRO A 117 10.63 7.45 -2.31
C PRO A 117 11.50 8.69 -2.53
N GLY A 118 12.68 8.73 -1.92
CA GLY A 118 13.62 9.84 -2.06
C GLY A 118 14.29 9.89 -3.44
N LEU A 119 14.49 8.74 -4.08
CA LEU A 119 14.99 8.67 -5.46
C LEU A 119 13.94 9.19 -6.44
N LEU A 120 12.69 8.76 -6.31
CA LEU A 120 11.59 9.22 -7.15
C LEU A 120 11.30 10.72 -6.98
N ALA A 121 11.36 11.23 -5.75
CA ALA A 121 11.19 12.66 -5.50
C ALA A 121 12.25 13.50 -6.22
N ARG A 122 13.51 13.06 -6.22
CA ARG A 122 14.59 13.74 -6.97
C ARG A 122 14.44 13.55 -8.47
N ALA A 123 13.93 12.40 -8.92
CA ALA A 123 13.71 12.13 -10.33
C ALA A 123 12.71 13.11 -10.98
N ALA A 124 11.87 13.79 -10.17
CA ALA A 124 11.02 14.88 -10.66
C ALA A 124 11.83 16.13 -11.11
N ASP A 125 13.04 16.34 -10.56
CA ASP A 125 13.88 17.50 -10.82
C ASP A 125 14.99 17.23 -11.86
N GLY A 126 15.29 15.97 -12.17
CA GLY A 126 16.33 15.60 -13.13
C GLY A 126 16.77 14.13 -13.07
N PRO A 127 17.75 13.73 -13.91
CA PRO A 127 18.17 12.33 -14.00
C PRO A 127 18.77 11.78 -12.70
N VAL A 128 18.27 10.64 -12.24
CA VAL A 128 18.80 9.93 -11.07
C VAL A 128 19.41 8.60 -11.51
N ALA A 129 20.71 8.43 -11.26
CA ALA A 129 21.46 7.25 -11.65
C ALA A 129 21.44 6.18 -10.55
N LEU A 130 21.11 4.95 -10.94
CA LEU A 130 21.27 3.74 -10.13
C LEU A 130 22.50 2.99 -10.64
N LEU A 131 23.59 3.05 -9.89
CA LEU A 131 24.87 2.49 -10.28
C LEU A 131 25.05 1.06 -9.73
N PHE A 132 25.20 0.11 -10.65
CA PHE A 132 25.48 -1.29 -10.35
C PHE A 132 26.88 -1.67 -10.81
N GLY A 133 27.63 -2.38 -9.96
CA GLY A 133 28.99 -2.82 -10.26
C GLY A 133 29.07 -4.17 -10.98
N PRO A 134 30.30 -4.61 -11.32
CA PRO A 134 30.60 -5.93 -11.87
C PRO A 134 30.16 -7.08 -10.96
N GLU A 135 29.89 -8.24 -11.57
CA GLU A 135 29.35 -9.42 -10.89
C GLU A 135 30.28 -10.08 -9.87
N ASP A 136 31.59 -9.90 -10.03
CA ASP A 136 32.63 -10.55 -9.23
C ASP A 136 33.01 -9.76 -7.98
N ASN A 137 33.22 -8.45 -8.15
CA ASN A 137 33.81 -7.61 -7.10
C ASN A 137 32.91 -6.44 -6.67
N GLY A 138 31.81 -6.19 -7.39
CA GLY A 138 30.99 -5.00 -7.18
C GLY A 138 31.77 -3.70 -7.41
N LEU A 139 31.24 -2.59 -6.89
CA LEU A 139 31.86 -1.26 -7.03
C LEU A 139 33.08 -1.12 -6.12
N THR A 140 34.16 -0.54 -6.67
CA THR A 140 35.36 -0.19 -5.90
C THR A 140 35.12 1.03 -5.01
N ASN A 141 35.98 1.26 -4.02
CA ASN A 141 35.85 2.44 -3.17
C ASN A 141 35.84 3.76 -3.97
N PRO A 142 36.75 4.01 -4.93
CA PRO A 142 36.68 5.20 -5.77
C PRO A 142 35.39 5.32 -6.61
N GLU A 143 34.78 4.20 -7.00
CA GLU A 143 33.49 4.21 -7.71
C GLU A 143 32.33 4.54 -6.76
N LEU A 144 32.36 4.02 -5.53
CA LEU A 144 31.39 4.34 -4.49
C LEU A 144 31.50 5.80 -4.03
N ASP A 145 32.67 6.40 -4.07
CA ASP A 145 32.88 7.80 -3.68
C ASP A 145 32.24 8.80 -4.67
N ARG A 146 31.84 8.33 -5.86
CA ARG A 146 31.01 9.08 -6.83
C ARG A 146 29.51 9.01 -6.51
N CYS A 147 29.12 8.22 -5.51
CA CYS A 147 27.72 8.02 -5.14
C CYS A 147 27.31 8.95 -4.00
N HIS A 148 26.15 9.58 -4.15
CA HIS A 148 25.53 10.43 -3.13
C HIS A 148 24.84 9.60 -2.04
N ALA A 149 24.42 8.38 -2.37
CA ALA A 149 23.87 7.41 -1.44
C ALA A 149 24.35 6.00 -1.77
N LEU A 150 24.40 5.16 -0.74
CA LEU A 150 24.68 3.75 -0.88
C LEU A 150 23.41 2.96 -0.66
N LEU A 151 23.18 1.98 -1.55
CA LEU A 151 22.04 1.09 -1.52
C LEU A 151 22.55 -0.33 -1.23
N SER A 152 21.98 -0.98 -0.22
CA SER A 152 22.28 -2.38 0.08
C SER A 152 20.99 -3.19 0.12
N ILE A 153 20.95 -4.26 -0.66
CA ILE A 153 19.79 -5.16 -0.74
C ILE A 153 19.94 -6.18 0.40
N PRO A 154 19.00 -6.25 1.36
CA PRO A 154 19.03 -7.29 2.38
C PRO A 154 19.00 -8.68 1.74
N ALA A 155 20.01 -9.48 2.02
CA ALA A 155 20.17 -10.86 1.56
C ALA A 155 20.65 -11.73 2.72
N ASP A 156 20.76 -13.04 2.49
CA ASP A 156 21.34 -13.95 3.48
C ASP A 156 22.79 -13.54 3.79
N PRO A 157 23.16 -13.26 5.06
CA PRO A 157 24.53 -12.94 5.43
C PRO A 157 25.55 -14.01 5.03
N ALA A 158 25.13 -15.27 4.89
CA ALA A 158 25.99 -16.37 4.42
C ALA A 158 26.19 -16.36 2.89
N TYR A 159 25.30 -15.70 2.14
CA TYR A 159 25.38 -15.60 0.69
C TYR A 159 24.79 -14.27 0.17
N PRO A 160 25.44 -13.12 0.48
CA PRO A 160 24.86 -11.80 0.25
C PRO A 160 24.99 -11.32 -1.20
N SER A 161 25.71 -12.05 -2.05
CA SER A 161 26.00 -11.64 -3.42
C SER A 161 24.86 -12.05 -4.36
N LEU A 162 24.07 -11.08 -4.79
CA LEU A 162 23.03 -11.28 -5.78
C LEU A 162 23.60 -11.22 -7.20
N ASN A 163 22.98 -11.96 -8.13
CA ASN A 163 23.25 -11.76 -9.55
C ASN A 163 22.87 -10.32 -9.98
N LEU A 164 23.63 -9.73 -10.91
CA LEU A 164 23.42 -8.36 -11.38
C LEU A 164 21.97 -8.08 -11.81
N ALA A 165 21.38 -8.96 -12.62
CA ALA A 165 20.00 -8.79 -13.07
C ALA A 165 18.99 -8.90 -11.93
N GLN A 166 19.26 -9.74 -10.92
CA GLN A 166 18.42 -9.85 -9.71
C GLN A 166 18.51 -8.59 -8.85
N ALA A 167 19.71 -8.02 -8.70
CA ALA A 167 19.89 -6.75 -8.00
C ALA A 167 19.14 -5.62 -8.69
N VAL A 168 19.25 -5.51 -10.02
CA VAL A 168 18.49 -4.55 -10.82
C VAL A 168 16.99 -4.75 -10.64
N LEU A 169 16.51 -6.00 -10.68
CA LEU A 169 15.10 -6.33 -10.50
C LEU A 169 14.55 -5.88 -9.15
N LEU A 170 15.25 -6.17 -8.05
CA LEU A 170 14.78 -5.83 -6.70
C LEU A 170 14.74 -4.31 -6.48
N VAL A 171 15.74 -3.59 -6.99
CA VAL A 171 15.77 -2.12 -6.91
C VAL A 171 14.66 -1.50 -7.77
N ALA A 172 14.51 -1.98 -9.01
CA ALA A 172 13.48 -1.51 -9.93
C ALA A 172 12.06 -1.80 -9.38
N TYR A 173 11.87 -2.96 -8.75
CA TYR A 173 10.61 -3.31 -8.10
C TYR A 173 10.26 -2.36 -6.95
N GLU A 174 11.20 -2.04 -6.07
CA GLU A 174 10.93 -1.12 -4.96
C GLU A 174 10.66 0.32 -5.45
N LEU A 175 11.28 0.75 -6.55
CA LEU A 175 10.92 2.00 -7.23
C LEU A 175 9.51 1.96 -7.81
N ARG A 176 9.15 0.86 -8.49
CA ARG A 176 7.80 0.68 -9.03
C ARG A 176 6.75 0.73 -7.93
N MET A 177 6.99 0.02 -6.83
CA MET A 177 6.10 0.02 -5.66
C MET A 177 5.97 1.42 -5.06
N ALA A 178 7.07 2.16 -4.91
CA ALA A 178 7.02 3.52 -4.40
C ALA A 178 6.27 4.49 -5.34
N GLY A 179 6.39 4.31 -6.67
CA GLY A 179 5.67 5.10 -7.67
C GLY A 179 4.18 4.76 -7.78
N ASP A 180 3.83 3.47 -7.75
CA ASP A 180 2.43 3.01 -7.77
C ASP A 180 1.72 3.30 -6.43
N LEU A 181 2.42 3.37 -5.31
CA LEU A 181 1.86 3.86 -4.05
C LEU A 181 1.63 5.38 -4.04
N ALA A 182 2.34 6.14 -4.89
CA ALA A 182 2.09 7.57 -5.10
C ALA A 182 0.90 7.82 -6.05
N THR A 183 0.58 6.87 -6.93
CA THR A 183 -0.58 6.92 -7.82
C THR A 183 -1.51 5.75 -7.49
N PRO A 184 -2.44 5.88 -6.51
CA PRO A 184 -3.31 4.77 -6.19
C PRO A 184 -4.08 4.38 -7.45
N ALA A 185 -3.89 3.13 -7.90
CA ALA A 185 -4.79 2.52 -8.87
C ALA A 185 -6.23 2.78 -8.39
N PRO A 186 -7.19 3.05 -9.28
CA PRO A 186 -8.57 3.24 -8.88
C PRO A 186 -9.13 1.90 -8.38
N ARG A 187 -8.77 1.52 -7.15
CA ARG A 187 -9.65 0.73 -6.31
C ARG A 187 -10.91 1.57 -6.26
N ARG A 188 -11.99 1.10 -6.89
CA ARG A 188 -13.34 1.65 -6.68
C ARG A 188 -13.41 1.98 -5.19
N ALA A 189 -13.63 3.25 -4.86
CA ALA A 189 -13.67 3.69 -3.48
C ALA A 189 -14.68 2.80 -2.76
N ARG A 190 -14.20 1.84 -1.99
CA ARG A 190 -15.07 0.98 -1.17
C ARG A 190 -15.76 1.96 -0.25
N GLN A 191 -17.08 2.02 -0.32
CA GLN A 191 -17.88 2.81 0.62
C GLN A 191 -18.35 1.83 1.70
N PRO A 192 -17.67 1.77 2.86
CA PRO A 192 -18.08 0.88 3.93
C PRO A 192 -19.48 1.28 4.40
N ALA A 193 -20.30 0.30 4.76
CA ALA A 193 -21.59 0.57 5.37
C ALA A 193 -21.39 1.31 6.71
N ALA A 194 -22.08 2.44 6.87
CA ALA A 194 -22.09 3.19 8.12
C ALA A 194 -22.71 2.34 9.25
N ALA A 195 -22.33 2.62 10.50
CA ALA A 195 -22.85 1.90 11.66
C ALA A 195 -24.39 1.84 11.70
N ALA A 196 -25.07 2.93 11.34
CA ALA A 196 -26.54 2.96 11.25
C ALA A 196 -27.10 1.96 10.22
N GLN A 197 -26.44 1.80 9.07
CA GLN A 197 -26.85 0.85 8.03
C GLN A 197 -26.61 -0.61 8.47
N LEU A 198 -25.56 -0.84 9.26
CA LEU A 198 -25.29 -2.16 9.87
C LEU A 198 -26.31 -2.50 10.96
N GLU A 199 -26.68 -1.56 11.82
CA GLU A 199 -27.74 -1.78 12.83
C GLU A 199 -29.09 -2.05 12.18
N ASP A 200 -29.42 -1.34 11.10
CA ASP A 200 -30.59 -1.60 10.25
C ASP A 200 -30.60 -3.03 9.68
N LEU A 201 -29.45 -3.48 9.18
CA LEU A 201 -29.24 -4.84 8.70
C LEU A 201 -29.43 -5.86 9.84
N PHE A 202 -28.80 -5.65 11.00
CA PHE A 202 -28.90 -6.56 12.14
C PHE A 202 -30.34 -6.68 12.64
N GLY A 203 -31.07 -5.56 12.71
CA GLY A 203 -32.49 -5.58 13.06
C GLY A 203 -33.35 -6.31 12.01
N ALA A 204 -33.02 -6.21 10.72
CA ALA A 204 -33.71 -6.97 9.67
C ALA A 204 -33.45 -8.48 9.78
N ILE A 205 -32.19 -8.89 9.98
CA ILE A 205 -31.80 -10.28 10.20
C ILE A 205 -32.49 -10.84 11.44
N GLU A 206 -32.46 -10.13 12.56
CA GLU A 206 -33.10 -10.57 13.80
C GLU A 206 -34.60 -10.82 13.60
N ARG A 207 -35.32 -9.88 12.99
CA ARG A 207 -36.75 -10.05 12.69
C ARG A 207 -37.00 -11.25 11.78
N ALA A 208 -36.16 -11.45 10.76
CA ALA A 208 -36.28 -12.58 9.85
C ALA A 208 -36.09 -13.92 10.58
N LEU A 209 -35.07 -14.02 11.44
CA LEU A 209 -34.78 -15.23 12.21
C LEU A 209 -35.89 -15.56 13.23
N TRP A 210 -36.46 -14.56 13.90
CA TRP A 210 -37.67 -14.75 14.70
C TRP A 210 -38.85 -15.19 13.85
N GLY A 211 -39.04 -14.56 12.68
CA GLY A 211 -40.14 -14.83 11.77
C GLY A 211 -40.19 -16.28 11.27
N VAL A 212 -39.03 -16.89 11.03
CA VAL A 212 -38.90 -18.31 10.63
C VAL A 212 -38.71 -19.27 11.82
N GLU A 213 -38.91 -18.79 13.05
CA GLU A 213 -38.78 -19.58 14.28
C GLU A 213 -37.41 -20.27 14.42
N PHE A 214 -36.35 -19.61 13.95
CA PHE A 214 -34.98 -20.13 14.00
C PHE A 214 -34.47 -20.27 15.44
N PHE A 215 -34.85 -19.34 16.33
CA PHE A 215 -34.47 -19.36 17.73
C PHE A 215 -35.31 -20.38 18.50
N LYS A 216 -34.70 -21.52 18.87
CA LYS A 216 -35.35 -22.60 19.63
C LYS A 216 -35.08 -22.55 21.14
N SER A 217 -34.25 -21.61 21.62
CA SER A 217 -33.81 -21.51 23.03
C SER A 217 -33.41 -20.08 23.43
N HIS A 218 -33.06 -19.88 24.72
CA HIS A 218 -32.57 -18.63 25.31
C HIS A 218 -31.23 -18.10 24.77
N GLN A 219 -30.68 -18.69 23.69
CA GLN A 219 -29.37 -18.35 23.13
C GLN A 219 -29.42 -17.33 21.99
N ALA A 220 -30.59 -16.75 21.69
CA ALA A 220 -30.77 -15.81 20.57
C ALA A 220 -29.76 -14.65 20.59
N GLU A 221 -29.49 -14.06 21.76
CA GLU A 221 -28.52 -12.99 21.91
C GLU A 221 -27.09 -13.41 21.54
N ALA A 222 -26.66 -14.60 21.97
CA ALA A 222 -25.31 -15.10 21.67
C ALA A 222 -25.14 -15.33 20.16
N MET A 223 -26.17 -15.84 19.49
CA MET A 223 -26.17 -16.01 18.04
C MET A 223 -26.13 -14.66 17.31
N LEU A 224 -26.90 -13.67 17.75
CA LEU A 224 -26.89 -12.32 17.19
C LEU A 224 -25.53 -11.62 17.40
N ARG A 225 -24.90 -11.78 18.57
CA ARG A 225 -23.52 -11.31 18.81
C ARG A 225 -22.52 -11.95 17.83
N THR A 226 -22.69 -13.24 17.54
CA THR A 226 -21.83 -13.96 16.59
C THR A 226 -22.01 -13.46 15.15
N LEU A 227 -23.26 -13.24 14.72
CA LEU A 227 -23.57 -12.64 13.41
C LEU A 227 -23.02 -11.22 13.28
N ARG A 228 -23.14 -10.40 14.32
CA ARG A 228 -22.54 -9.06 14.38
C ARG A 228 -21.02 -9.13 14.22
N SER A 229 -20.35 -9.99 15.00
CA SER A 229 -18.89 -10.20 14.91
C SER A 229 -18.44 -10.64 13.51
N LEU A 230 -19.16 -11.60 12.90
CA LEU A 230 -18.88 -12.07 11.55
C LEU A 230 -19.04 -10.95 10.51
N THR A 231 -20.10 -10.15 10.63
CA THR A 231 -20.38 -9.04 9.70
C THR A 231 -19.37 -7.91 9.85
N HIS A 232 -18.96 -7.57 11.08
CA HIS A 232 -17.92 -6.56 11.30
C HIS A 232 -16.57 -6.99 10.72
N ARG A 233 -16.19 -8.26 10.86
CA ARG A 233 -14.95 -8.79 10.28
C ARG A 233 -14.97 -8.81 8.75
N ALA A 234 -16.14 -8.88 8.13
CA ALA A 234 -16.29 -8.87 6.67
C ALA A 234 -16.20 -7.45 6.06
N GLU A 235 -16.36 -6.39 6.88
CA GLU A 235 -16.32 -4.98 6.45
C GLU A 235 -17.19 -4.69 5.21
N PRO A 236 -18.51 -5.00 5.24
CA PRO A 236 -19.34 -4.93 4.05
C PRO A 236 -19.54 -3.49 3.55
N GLU A 237 -19.60 -3.35 2.24
CA GLU A 237 -19.95 -2.11 1.57
C GLU A 237 -21.44 -1.79 1.71
N VAL A 238 -21.82 -0.52 1.47
CA VAL A 238 -23.23 -0.07 1.50
C VAL A 238 -24.15 -0.99 0.68
N ARG A 239 -23.69 -1.41 -0.51
CA ARG A 239 -24.45 -2.30 -1.40
C ARG A 239 -24.60 -3.71 -0.82
N GLU A 240 -23.56 -4.24 -0.19
CA GLU A 240 -23.54 -5.59 0.38
C GLU A 240 -24.44 -5.65 1.63
N ALA A 241 -24.35 -4.65 2.50
CA ALA A 241 -25.24 -4.51 3.65
C ALA A 241 -26.70 -4.34 3.22
N ALA A 242 -26.97 -3.55 2.18
CA ALA A 242 -28.32 -3.40 1.62
C ALA A 242 -28.86 -4.70 1.03
N LEU A 243 -28.04 -5.48 0.32
CA LEU A 243 -28.41 -6.78 -0.22
C LEU A 243 -28.78 -7.77 0.90
N LEU A 244 -27.94 -7.89 1.93
CA LEU A 244 -28.20 -8.77 3.07
C LEU A 244 -29.47 -8.35 3.82
N LYS A 245 -29.71 -7.04 3.97
CA LYS A 245 -30.94 -6.50 4.58
C LYS A 245 -32.16 -6.86 3.73
N ALA A 246 -32.06 -6.71 2.41
CA ALA A 246 -33.12 -7.07 1.48
C ALA A 246 -33.44 -8.58 1.53
N MET A 247 -32.42 -9.44 1.60
CA MET A 247 -32.61 -10.89 1.76
C MET A 247 -33.40 -11.22 3.03
N ALA A 248 -33.04 -10.61 4.17
CA ALA A 248 -33.74 -10.81 5.44
C ALA A 248 -35.20 -10.33 5.38
N LEU A 249 -35.44 -9.15 4.81
CA LEU A 249 -36.81 -8.64 4.64
C LEU A 249 -37.63 -9.51 3.69
N GLU A 250 -37.01 -10.05 2.64
CA GLU A 250 -37.70 -10.90 1.67
C GLU A 250 -38.10 -12.26 2.27
N THR A 251 -37.33 -12.79 3.23
CA THR A 251 -37.75 -13.94 4.03
C THR A 251 -39.09 -13.69 4.71
N LEU A 252 -39.28 -12.51 5.32
CA LEU A 252 -40.54 -12.14 5.97
C LEU A 252 -41.68 -11.92 4.96
N ASN A 253 -41.38 -11.28 3.83
CA ASN A 253 -42.36 -11.07 2.76
C ASN A 253 -42.86 -12.41 2.20
N PHE A 254 -41.97 -13.39 2.04
CA PHE A 254 -42.32 -14.72 1.58
C PHE A 254 -43.30 -15.41 2.53
N LEU A 255 -43.06 -15.38 3.84
CA LEU A 255 -43.99 -15.95 4.84
C LEU A 255 -45.39 -15.34 4.72
N ARG A 256 -45.47 -14.01 4.61
CA ARG A 256 -46.75 -13.30 4.44
C ARG A 256 -47.48 -13.72 3.16
N ARG A 257 -46.77 -13.82 2.03
CA ARG A 257 -47.36 -14.28 0.76
C ARG A 257 -47.89 -15.71 0.84
N LYS A 258 -47.32 -16.55 1.70
CA LYS A 258 -47.77 -17.93 1.95
C LYS A 258 -48.85 -18.04 3.03
N GLY A 259 -49.31 -16.92 3.60
CA GLY A 259 -50.31 -16.92 4.67
C GLY A 259 -49.78 -17.46 6.00
N VAL A 260 -48.46 -17.57 6.17
CA VAL A 260 -47.83 -18.03 7.41
C VAL A 260 -47.58 -16.82 8.30
N ALA A 261 -48.15 -16.83 9.50
CA ALA A 261 -47.90 -15.81 10.51
C ALA A 261 -46.44 -15.91 11.00
N PRO A 262 -45.62 -14.84 10.89
CA PRO A 262 -44.24 -14.90 11.35
C PRO A 262 -44.15 -15.01 12.88
N GLY A 263 -43.17 -15.78 13.37
CA GLY A 263 -42.82 -15.78 14.79
C GLY A 263 -42.42 -14.39 15.29
N LEU A 264 -42.72 -14.10 16.57
CA LEU A 264 -42.46 -12.82 17.21
C LEU A 264 -41.35 -12.94 18.25
N ARG A 265 -40.55 -11.88 18.40
CA ARG A 265 -39.60 -11.77 19.52
C ARG A 265 -40.40 -11.73 20.84
N PRO A 266 -40.04 -12.55 21.84
CA PRO A 266 -40.66 -12.47 23.17
C PRO A 266 -40.50 -11.09 23.77
N ALA A 267 -41.54 -10.59 24.46
CA ALA A 267 -41.44 -9.34 25.21
C ALA A 267 -40.37 -9.47 26.30
N GLU A 268 -39.54 -8.45 26.48
CA GLU A 268 -38.51 -8.46 27.52
C GLU A 268 -39.15 -8.57 28.92
N PRO A 269 -38.70 -9.48 29.79
CA PRO A 269 -39.21 -9.57 31.14
C PRO A 269 -38.77 -8.33 31.94
N GLY A 270 -39.68 -7.36 32.13
CA GLY A 270 -39.42 -6.20 33.00
C GLY A 270 -40.24 -4.93 32.74
N ALA A 271 -40.93 -4.80 31.59
CA ALA A 271 -41.69 -3.58 31.29
C ALA A 271 -43.16 -3.64 31.78
N THR A 272 -43.40 -3.95 33.06
CA THR A 272 -44.73 -3.80 33.66
C THR A 272 -44.81 -2.47 34.42
N ARG A 273 -45.72 -1.61 33.95
CA ARG A 273 -46.03 -0.27 34.47
C ARG A 273 -46.28 -0.28 35.98
N SER A 274 -45.56 0.57 36.71
CA SER A 274 -45.87 0.92 38.09
C SER A 274 -47.12 1.81 38.13
N ILE A 275 -48.27 1.23 38.46
CA ILE A 275 -49.51 1.95 38.80
C ILE A 275 -50.14 1.31 40.04
N HIS A 276 -49.49 1.40 41.20
CA HIS A 276 -50.17 1.47 42.50
C HIS A 276 -49.17 1.68 43.64
N GLY A 277 -49.38 2.70 44.46
CA GLY A 277 -48.66 2.83 45.72
C GLY A 277 -48.60 4.24 46.29
N ARG A 278 -49.72 4.75 46.81
CA ARG A 278 -49.69 5.71 47.92
C ARG A 278 -50.81 5.36 48.90
N GLN A 279 -50.51 4.44 49.80
CA GLN A 279 -51.14 4.42 51.12
C GLN A 279 -50.10 4.94 52.09
N ASP A 280 -50.44 6.09 52.66
CA ASP A 280 -49.70 6.78 53.70
C ASP A 280 -49.83 5.99 55.01
N HIS A 281 -48.72 5.75 55.70
CA HIS A 281 -48.73 5.59 57.15
C HIS A 281 -47.36 5.90 57.76
N GLU A 282 -47.43 6.81 58.74
CA GLU A 282 -46.58 6.99 59.92
C GLU A 282 -45.32 7.86 59.88
N GLY A 283 -45.29 8.81 60.82
CA GLY A 283 -44.12 9.60 61.18
C GLY A 283 -44.47 10.86 61.97
N HIS A 284 -44.94 10.68 63.20
CA HIS A 284 -45.22 11.73 64.18
C HIS A 284 -43.91 12.23 64.84
N ALA A 285 -43.93 13.50 65.28
CA ALA A 285 -42.95 14.23 66.12
C ALA A 285 -41.64 14.69 65.42
N ASP A 286 -41.09 15.89 65.62
CA ASP A 286 -41.49 17.06 66.41
C ASP A 286 -40.67 18.28 65.94
N ARG A 287 -41.30 19.45 66.09
CA ARG A 287 -40.82 20.84 66.23
C ARG A 287 -39.32 21.15 66.03
N GLU A 288 -39.01 22.15 65.19
CA GLU A 288 -38.61 23.49 65.63
C GLU A 288 -38.46 24.46 64.44
N ALA A 289 -38.75 25.73 64.72
CA ALA A 289 -38.97 26.81 63.77
C ALA A 289 -37.77 27.77 63.71
N ASN A 290 -37.73 28.53 62.60
CA ASN A 290 -37.21 29.89 62.49
C ASN A 290 -35.68 30.05 62.45
N THR A 291 -35.09 30.23 61.25
CA THR A 291 -34.81 31.55 60.63
C THR A 291 -34.34 31.33 59.20
#